data_AF-Q88J24-F1
#
_entry.id   AF-Q88J24-F1
#
_cell.length_a   1.000
_cell.length_b   1.000
_cell.length_c   1.000
_cell.angle_alpha   90.00
_cell.angle_beta   90.00
_cell.angle_gamma   90.00
#
_symmetry.space_group_name_H-M   'P 1'
#
loop_
_entity.id
_entity.type
_entity.pdbx_description
1 polymer ?
#
loop_
_entity_poly.entity_id
_entity_poly.type
_entity_poly.pdbx_seq_one_letter_code
_entity_poly.pdbx_strand_id
1 'polypeptide(L)'
;MSKSLAGFRGALNNHILPTIGSIPVSEIKLDHIIEIIATLRRARTLAMAKRVRTIIRAVLGFAEGRGWVERNVALSNTEELKVRHVVTSNPAIERPADLGEFLLRLDELSPSSISIAMRLLVMLPVRPGELVKMRWEDVDLVSADWVKSTSLAPH
;
A
#
# COMPACT_ATOMS: atom_id res chain seq x y z
N MET A 1 13.54 4.76 7.13
CA MET A 1 12.16 5.25 7.33
C MET A 1 11.20 4.17 6.88
N SER A 2 10.18 3.78 7.67
CA SER A 2 9.30 2.65 7.30
C SER A 2 8.48 2.95 6.03
N LYS A 3 8.26 1.94 5.17
CA LYS A 3 7.47 2.08 3.91
C LYS A 3 6.08 2.68 4.16
N SER A 4 5.49 2.37 5.30
CA SER A 4 4.20 2.92 5.74
C SER A 4 4.27 4.43 5.95
N LEU A 5 5.30 4.93 6.65
CA LEU A 5 5.46 6.36 6.93
C LEU A 5 5.71 7.17 5.65
N ALA A 6 6.51 6.64 4.73
CA ALA A 6 6.74 7.27 3.43
C ALA A 6 5.42 7.43 2.64
N GLY A 7 4.58 6.40 2.63
CA GLY A 7 3.28 6.47 1.97
C GLY A 7 2.29 7.43 2.64
N PHE A 8 2.34 7.57 3.97
CA PHE A 8 1.55 8.59 4.69
C PHE A 8 2.00 10.01 4.33
N ARG A 9 3.31 10.26 4.35
CA ARG A 9 3.88 11.57 3.97
C ARG A 9 3.53 11.96 2.53
N GLY A 10 3.62 11.01 1.60
CA GLY A 10 3.23 11.27 0.20
C GLY A 10 1.76 11.68 0.08
N ALA A 11 0.84 10.98 0.75
CA ALA A 11 -0.58 11.34 0.73
C ALA A 11 -0.84 12.71 1.39
N LEU A 12 -0.16 13.01 2.50
CA LEU A 12 -0.23 14.31 3.18
C LEU A 12 0.23 15.45 2.27
N ASN A 13 1.47 15.37 1.79
CA ASN A 13 2.11 16.46 1.06
C ASN A 13 1.48 16.71 -0.31
N ASN A 14 1.03 15.65 -0.99
CA ASN A 14 0.56 15.77 -2.37
C ASN A 14 -0.95 16.04 -2.48
N HIS A 15 -1.74 15.74 -1.44
CA HIS A 15 -3.20 15.75 -1.55
C HIS A 15 -3.93 16.43 -0.39
N ILE A 16 -3.36 16.47 0.81
CA ILE A 16 -4.04 17.02 1.99
C ILE A 16 -3.56 18.43 2.27
N LEU A 17 -2.26 18.59 2.52
CA LEU A 17 -1.66 19.86 2.90
C LEU A 17 -1.83 20.97 1.85
N PRO A 18 -1.80 20.70 0.53
CA PRO A 18 -2.02 21.75 -0.47
C PRO A 18 -3.38 22.44 -0.37
N THR A 19 -4.41 21.76 0.14
CA THR A 19 -5.77 22.31 0.23
C THR A 19 -6.08 22.82 1.64
N ILE A 20 -5.70 22.07 2.68
CA ILE A 20 -6.10 22.38 4.08
C ILE A 20 -4.93 22.59 5.04
N GLY A 21 -3.68 22.56 4.56
CA GLY A 21 -2.50 22.61 5.41
C GLY A 21 -2.28 23.93 6.15
N SER A 22 -2.85 25.03 5.63
CA SER A 22 -2.81 26.36 6.27
C SER A 22 -4.07 26.68 7.08
N ILE A 23 -5.10 25.83 7.06
CA ILE A 23 -6.36 26.07 7.74
C ILE A 23 -6.25 25.56 9.19
N PRO A 24 -6.62 26.37 10.20
CA PRO A 24 -6.71 25.89 11.58
C PRO A 24 -7.61 24.66 11.68
N VAL A 25 -7.22 23.66 12.48
CA VAL A 25 -7.97 22.39 12.57
C VAL A 25 -9.43 22.59 12.97
N SER A 26 -9.72 23.59 13.82
CA SER A 26 -11.04 24.02 14.26
C SER A 26 -11.94 24.54 13.14
N GLU A 27 -11.35 24.97 12.02
CA GLU A 27 -12.04 25.56 10.87
C GLU A 27 -12.16 24.60 9.68
N ILE A 28 -11.67 23.36 9.82
CA ILE A 28 -11.78 22.36 8.76
C ILE A 28 -13.24 21.93 8.61
N LYS A 29 -13.86 22.34 7.50
CA LYS A 29 -15.23 22.01 7.12
C LYS A 29 -15.30 20.77 6.23
N LEU A 30 -16.51 20.20 6.15
CA LEU A 30 -16.83 19.08 5.27
C LEU A 30 -16.46 19.37 3.80
N ASP A 31 -16.75 20.59 3.32
CA ASP A 31 -16.54 20.98 1.92
C ASP A 31 -15.06 20.93 1.51
N HIS A 32 -14.14 21.28 2.41
CA HIS A 32 -12.70 21.16 2.13
C HIS A 32 -12.30 19.71 1.86
N ILE A 33 -12.90 18.77 2.58
CA ILE A 33 -12.64 17.33 2.41
C ILE A 33 -13.27 16.85 1.10
N ILE A 34 -14.49 17.30 0.81
CA ILE A 34 -15.20 16.97 -0.44
C ILE A 34 -14.36 17.42 -1.65
N GLU A 35 -13.77 18.62 -1.61
CA GLU A 35 -12.93 19.15 -2.68
C GLU A 35 -11.70 18.25 -2.97
N ILE A 36 -10.99 17.83 -1.92
CA ILE A 36 -9.83 16.93 -2.03
C ILE A 36 -10.26 15.59 -2.67
N ILE A 37 -11.36 15.01 -2.18
CA ILE A 37 -11.87 13.72 -2.67
C ILE A 37 -12.38 13.84 -4.11
N ALA A 38 -13.05 14.95 -4.46
CA ALA A 38 -13.50 15.22 -5.82
C ALA A 38 -12.34 15.34 -6.81
N THR A 39 -11.24 15.98 -6.40
CA THR A 39 -10.01 16.07 -7.21
C THR A 39 -9.39 14.70 -7.47
N LEU A 40 -9.28 13.85 -6.45
CA LEU A 40 -8.76 12.48 -6.61
C LEU A 40 -9.69 11.59 -7.44
N ARG A 41 -11.01 11.80 -7.36
CA ARG A 41 -11.99 11.12 -8.23
C ARG A 41 -11.82 11.51 -9.70
N ARG A 42 -11.65 12.81 -10.00
CA ARG A 42 -11.40 13.28 -11.37
C ARG A 42 -10.11 12.69 -11.94
N ALA A 43 -9.09 12.52 -11.11
CA ALA A 43 -7.84 11.84 -11.45
C ALA A 43 -7.96 10.29 -11.53
N ARG A 44 -9.16 9.72 -11.32
CA ARG A 44 -9.42 8.26 -11.31
C ARG A 44 -8.57 7.47 -10.31
N THR A 45 -8.12 8.09 -9.21
CA THR A 45 -7.28 7.45 -8.17
C THR A 45 -8.06 7.10 -6.91
N LEU A 46 -9.06 6.23 -7.04
CA LEU A 46 -10.00 5.92 -5.94
C LEU A 46 -9.33 5.28 -4.71
N ALA A 47 -8.27 4.49 -4.90
CA ALA A 47 -7.50 3.94 -3.79
C ALA A 47 -6.86 5.06 -2.95
N MET A 48 -6.34 6.09 -3.63
CA MET A 48 -5.74 7.25 -2.98
C MET A 48 -6.80 8.10 -2.29
N ALA A 49 -7.96 8.32 -2.92
CA ALA A 49 -9.08 9.02 -2.29
C ALA A 49 -9.51 8.35 -0.97
N LYS A 50 -9.62 7.01 -0.96
CA LYS A 50 -9.92 6.24 0.26
C LYS A 50 -8.83 6.44 1.31
N ARG A 51 -7.55 6.33 0.92
CA ARG A 51 -6.40 6.51 1.82
C ARG A 51 -6.38 7.91 2.43
N VAL A 52 -6.54 8.95 1.62
CA VAL A 52 -6.57 10.35 2.05
C VAL A 52 -7.71 10.59 3.04
N ARG A 53 -8.92 10.10 2.75
CA ARG A 53 -10.04 10.18 3.69
C ARG A 53 -9.72 9.50 5.03
N THR A 54 -9.09 8.31 5.01
CA THR A 54 -8.67 7.63 6.24
C THR A 54 -7.67 8.46 7.06
N ILE A 55 -6.72 9.12 6.40
CA ILE A 55 -5.74 9.98 7.07
C ILE A 55 -6.43 11.18 7.72
N ILE A 56 -7.28 11.90 6.96
CA ILE A 56 -8.02 13.05 7.47
C ILE A 56 -8.90 12.65 8.66
N ARG A 57 -9.59 11.50 8.58
CA ARG A 57 -10.38 10.95 9.69
C ARG A 57 -9.53 10.71 10.93
N ALA A 58 -8.33 10.15 10.80
CA ALA A 58 -7.45 9.91 11.93
C ALA A 58 -6.97 11.21 12.58
N VAL A 59 -6.59 12.20 11.77
CA VAL A 59 -6.14 13.52 12.26
C VAL A 59 -7.26 14.26 12.98
N LEU A 60 -8.45 14.34 12.38
CA LEU A 60 -9.60 14.99 13.00
C LEU A 60 -10.12 14.22 14.22
N GLY A 61 -10.02 12.89 14.24
CA GLY A 61 -10.36 12.10 15.42
C GLY A 61 -9.42 12.34 16.60
N PHE A 62 -8.13 12.55 16.33
CA PHE A 62 -7.17 12.96 17.34
C PHE A 62 -7.47 14.35 17.92
N ALA A 63 -7.93 15.28 17.06
CA ALA A 63 -8.32 16.64 17.46
C ALA A 63 -9.64 16.64 18.25
N GLU A 64 -10.62 15.83 17.83
CA GLU A 64 -11.91 15.63 18.52
C GLU A 64 -11.69 15.09 19.93
N GLY A 65 -10.84 14.07 20.10
CA GLY A 65 -10.49 13.52 21.41
C GLY A 65 -9.77 14.50 22.35
N ARG A 66 -9.29 15.65 21.85
CA ARG A 66 -8.70 16.74 22.63
C ARG A 66 -9.62 17.94 22.80
N GLY A 67 -10.83 17.89 22.24
CA GLY A 67 -11.77 19.02 22.25
C GLY A 67 -11.33 20.19 21.36
N TRP A 68 -10.40 20.00 20.43
CA TRP A 68 -9.98 21.05 19.48
C TRP A 68 -11.00 21.27 18.36
N VAL A 69 -11.78 20.24 18.07
CA VAL A 69 -12.95 20.29 17.19
C VAL A 69 -14.11 19.64 17.94
N GLU A 70 -15.33 20.15 17.72
CA GLU A 70 -16.53 19.56 18.32
C GLU A 70 -16.88 18.20 17.71
N ARG A 71 -16.63 18.05 16.40
CA ARG A 71 -16.95 16.83 15.66
C ARG A 71 -15.99 16.60 14.50
N ASN A 72 -15.62 15.34 14.28
CA ASN A 72 -14.88 14.92 13.11
C ASN A 72 -15.77 14.90 11.85
N VAL A 73 -15.74 15.98 11.07
CA VAL A 73 -16.53 16.14 9.83
C VAL A 73 -16.21 15.07 8.76
N ALA A 74 -15.03 14.45 8.78
CA ALA A 74 -14.66 13.38 7.84
C ALA A 74 -15.41 12.05 8.08
N LEU A 75 -16.11 11.95 9.23
CA LEU A 75 -17.04 10.85 9.53
C LEU A 75 -18.35 10.92 8.74
N SER A 76 -18.66 12.05 8.10
CA SER A 76 -19.90 12.24 7.34
C SER A 76 -20.14 11.15 6.28
N ASN A 77 -21.40 10.75 6.11
CA ASN A 77 -21.83 9.67 5.22
C ASN A 77 -22.42 10.17 3.89
N THR A 78 -22.19 11.44 3.54
CA THR A 78 -22.66 12.01 2.28
C THR A 78 -22.04 11.29 1.07
N GLU A 79 -22.76 11.26 -0.06
CA GLU A 79 -22.32 10.57 -1.28
C GLU A 79 -20.98 11.12 -1.81
N GLU A 80 -20.75 12.42 -1.62
CA GLU A 80 -19.54 13.13 -2.01
C GLU A 80 -18.30 12.57 -1.30
N LEU A 81 -18.44 12.00 -0.10
CA LEU A 81 -17.33 11.35 0.61
C LEU A 81 -17.26 9.83 0.41
N LYS A 82 -18.28 9.20 -0.18
CA LYS A 82 -18.28 7.74 -0.40
C LYS A 82 -17.29 7.36 -1.51
N VAL A 83 -16.15 6.81 -1.13
CA VAL A 83 -15.18 6.27 -2.09
C VAL A 83 -15.47 4.79 -2.32
N ARG A 84 -16.23 4.48 -3.37
CA ARG A 84 -16.42 3.11 -3.84
C ARG A 84 -15.18 2.67 -4.61
N HIS A 85 -14.21 2.12 -3.90
CA HIS A 85 -13.05 1.52 -4.54
C HIS A 85 -13.44 0.15 -5.10
N VAL A 86 -13.41 0.00 -6.42
CA VAL A 86 -13.42 -1.32 -7.05
C VAL A 86 -12.03 -1.90 -6.86
N VAL A 87 -11.93 -3.00 -6.11
CA VAL A 87 -10.66 -3.71 -5.95
C VAL A 87 -10.34 -4.39 -7.27
N THR A 88 -9.39 -3.84 -8.02
CA THR A 88 -8.73 -4.58 -9.09
C THR A 88 -7.71 -5.49 -8.45
N SER A 89 -8.11 -6.74 -8.19
CA SER A 89 -7.15 -7.78 -7.80
C SER A 89 -6.26 -8.10 -9.00
N ASN A 90 -4.99 -8.41 -8.76
CA ASN A 90 -4.18 -9.14 -9.73
C ASN A 90 -4.39 -10.62 -9.43
N PRO A 91 -5.31 -11.31 -10.14
CA PRO A 91 -5.61 -12.70 -9.85
C PRO A 91 -4.36 -13.56 -10.04
N ALA A 92 -4.28 -14.63 -9.25
CA ALA A 92 -3.26 -15.63 -9.43
C ALA A 92 -3.46 -16.36 -10.78
N ILE A 93 -2.39 -16.93 -11.32
CA ILE A 93 -2.50 -17.88 -12.42
C ILE A 93 -3.07 -19.19 -11.84
N GLU A 94 -4.31 -19.53 -12.20
CA GLU A 94 -5.01 -20.69 -11.62
C GLU A 94 -4.95 -21.94 -12.50
N ARG A 95 -4.73 -21.78 -13.81
CA ARG A 95 -4.72 -22.89 -14.76
C ARG A 95 -3.30 -23.37 -15.05
N PRO A 96 -3.01 -24.68 -14.99
CA PRO A 96 -1.69 -25.21 -15.33
C PRO A 96 -1.18 -24.82 -16.72
N ALA A 97 -2.07 -24.71 -17.72
CA ALA A 97 -1.71 -24.30 -19.08
C ALA A 97 -1.18 -22.85 -19.12
N ASP A 98 -1.83 -21.94 -18.39
CA ASP A 98 -1.40 -20.53 -18.30
C ASP A 98 -0.07 -20.40 -17.56
N LEU A 99 0.16 -21.24 -16.53
CA LEU A 99 1.44 -21.30 -15.84
C LEU A 99 2.55 -21.83 -16.77
N GLY A 100 2.24 -22.86 -17.58
CA GLY A 100 3.14 -23.38 -18.59
C GLY A 100 3.53 -22.31 -19.61
N GLU A 101 2.56 -21.56 -20.14
CA GLU A 101 2.83 -20.44 -21.05
C GLU A 101 3.70 -19.35 -20.41
N PHE A 102 3.42 -19.00 -19.15
CA PHE A 102 4.24 -18.06 -18.40
C PHE A 102 5.70 -18.52 -18.27
N LEU A 103 5.92 -19.80 -17.95
CA LEU A 103 7.27 -20.36 -17.82
C LEU A 103 8.01 -20.38 -19.16
N LEU A 104 7.33 -20.72 -20.26
CA LEU A 104 7.92 -20.68 -21.61
C LEU A 104 8.35 -19.26 -22.00
N ARG A 105 7.50 -18.25 -21.75
CA ARG A 105 7.88 -16.84 -21.96
C ARG A 105 9.03 -16.40 -21.07
N LEU A 106 9.15 -16.98 -19.87
CA LEU A 106 10.28 -16.72 -18.97
C LEU A 106 11.57 -17.41 -19.45
N ASP A 107 11.48 -18.50 -20.21
CA ASP A 107 12.62 -19.15 -20.88
C ASP A 107 13.15 -18.33 -22.07
N GLU A 108 12.30 -17.56 -22.74
CA GLU A 108 12.69 -16.67 -23.84
C GLU A 108 13.48 -15.44 -23.38
N LEU A 109 13.38 -15.08 -22.10
CA LEU A 109 14.12 -13.95 -21.53
C LEU A 109 15.58 -14.31 -21.30
N SER A 110 16.49 -13.39 -21.64
CA SER A 110 17.91 -13.55 -21.33
C SER A 110 18.12 -13.84 -19.83
N PRO A 111 18.99 -14.81 -19.48
CA PRO A 111 19.29 -15.13 -18.10
C PRO A 111 19.70 -13.89 -17.30
N SER A 112 18.94 -13.63 -16.24
CA SER A 112 19.12 -12.49 -15.35
C SER A 112 18.68 -12.84 -13.94
N SER A 113 19.14 -12.07 -12.95
CA SER A 113 18.68 -12.19 -11.56
C SER A 113 17.15 -12.09 -11.45
N ILE A 114 16.52 -11.26 -12.29
CA ILE A 114 15.05 -11.13 -12.35
C ILE A 114 14.40 -12.43 -12.85
N SER A 115 14.89 -12.98 -13.97
CA SER A 115 14.33 -14.23 -14.52
C SER A 115 14.46 -15.41 -13.56
N ILE A 116 15.59 -15.51 -12.84
CA ILE A 116 15.84 -16.53 -11.82
C ILE A 116 14.90 -16.31 -10.62
N ALA A 117 14.78 -15.07 -10.15
CA ALA A 117 13.88 -14.75 -9.03
C ALA A 117 12.42 -15.06 -9.36
N MET A 118 11.97 -14.80 -10.59
CA MET A 118 10.61 -15.17 -11.03
C MET A 118 10.38 -16.68 -11.01
N ARG A 119 11.37 -17.50 -11.42
CA ARG A 119 11.27 -18.97 -11.30
C ARG A 119 11.19 -19.42 -9.85
N LEU A 120 12.04 -18.86 -8.99
CA LEU A 120 12.03 -19.16 -7.57
C LEU A 120 10.70 -18.77 -6.92
N LEU A 121 10.06 -17.67 -7.33
CA LEU A 121 8.72 -17.29 -6.84
C LEU A 121 7.60 -18.23 -7.26
N VAL A 122 7.78 -18.98 -8.36
CA VAL A 122 6.82 -20.04 -8.75
C VAL A 122 7.01 -21.28 -7.87
N MET A 123 8.25 -21.61 -7.50
CA MET A 123 8.59 -22.84 -6.77
C MET A 123 8.50 -22.68 -5.24
N LEU A 124 8.73 -21.47 -4.72
CA LEU A 124 8.85 -21.19 -3.30
C LEU A 124 7.66 -20.33 -2.84
N PRO A 125 7.00 -20.68 -1.71
CA PRO A 125 5.88 -19.92 -1.17
C PRO A 125 6.33 -18.67 -0.42
N VAL A 126 7.13 -17.81 -1.07
CA VAL A 126 7.71 -16.60 -0.48
C VAL A 126 7.26 -15.34 -1.19
N ARG A 127 7.28 -14.21 -0.49
CA ARG A 127 6.98 -12.92 -1.13
C ARG A 127 8.19 -12.44 -1.94
N PRO A 128 7.99 -11.70 -3.04
CA PRO A 128 9.10 -11.13 -3.82
C PRO A 128 10.10 -10.33 -2.97
N GLY A 129 9.59 -9.54 -2.02
CA GLY A 129 10.44 -8.75 -1.12
C GLY A 129 11.20 -9.57 -0.07
N GLU A 130 10.81 -10.82 0.19
CA GLU A 130 11.54 -11.76 1.05
C GLU A 130 12.63 -12.45 0.24
N LEU A 131 12.29 -12.95 -0.96
CA LEU A 131 13.26 -13.57 -1.88
C LEU A 131 14.42 -12.64 -2.24
N VAL A 132 14.14 -11.38 -2.56
CA VAL A 132 15.18 -10.39 -2.91
C VAL A 132 16.12 -10.09 -1.72
N LYS A 133 15.71 -10.40 -0.49
CA LYS A 133 16.51 -10.18 0.73
C LYS A 133 17.13 -11.46 1.28
N MET A 134 16.88 -12.60 0.63
CA MET A 134 17.43 -13.89 1.04
C MET A 134 18.94 -13.84 1.00
N ARG A 135 19.57 -14.46 1.99
CA ARG A 135 21.00 -14.66 2.06
C ARG A 135 21.32 -16.15 1.97
N TRP A 136 22.51 -16.47 1.49
CA TRP A 136 22.97 -17.86 1.45
C TRP A 136 23.00 -18.53 2.83
N GLU A 137 23.22 -17.77 3.90
CA GLU A 137 23.14 -18.26 5.29
C GLU A 137 21.72 -18.68 5.73
N ASP A 138 20.68 -18.23 5.02
CA ASP A 138 19.30 -18.63 5.31
C ASP A 138 18.95 -20.01 4.70
N VAL A 139 19.77 -20.55 3.79
CA VAL A 139 19.44 -21.74 2.99
C VAL A 139 20.36 -22.91 3.35
N ASP A 140 19.75 -24.00 3.79
CA ASP A 140 20.39 -25.30 3.93
C ASP A 140 20.00 -26.18 2.73
N LEU A 141 20.94 -26.34 1.79
CA LEU A 141 20.72 -27.18 0.61
C LEU A 141 20.79 -28.69 0.91
N VAL A 142 21.35 -29.09 2.06
CA VAL A 142 21.44 -30.49 2.47
C VAL A 142 20.12 -30.95 3.08
N SER A 143 19.55 -30.15 3.99
CA SER A 143 18.22 -30.41 4.56
C SER A 143 17.06 -29.94 3.67
N ALA A 144 17.38 -29.19 2.60
CA ALA A 144 16.42 -28.54 1.71
C ALA A 144 15.52 -27.51 2.43
N ASP A 145 16.04 -26.86 3.46
CA ASP A 145 15.33 -25.86 4.24
C ASP A 145 15.77 -24.43 3.92
N TRP A 146 14.82 -23.51 4.05
CA TRP A 146 15.10 -22.08 4.10
C TRP A 146 14.52 -21.51 5.38
N VAL A 147 15.40 -21.14 6.31
CA VAL A 147 15.04 -20.48 7.57
C VAL A 147 15.51 -19.03 7.50
N LYS A 148 14.56 -18.11 7.53
CA LYS A 148 14.89 -16.68 7.61
C LYS A 148 15.56 -16.41 8.95
N SER A 149 16.85 -16.06 8.92
CA SER A 149 17.57 -15.53 10.07
C SER A 149 16.97 -14.17 10.42
N THR A 150 15.90 -14.17 11.21
CA THR A 150 15.44 -12.95 11.86
C THR A 150 16.50 -12.67 12.90
N SER A 151 17.41 -11.74 12.63
CA SER A 151 18.27 -11.20 13.68
C SER A 151 17.37 -10.46 14.69
N LEU A 152 16.73 -11.19 15.60
CA LEU A 152 16.82 -10.78 16.99
C LEU A 152 18.25 -11.09 17.36
N ALA A 153 19.13 -10.09 17.22
CA ALA A 153 20.38 -10.15 17.97
C ALA A 153 19.98 -10.14 19.45
N PRO A 154 20.31 -11.18 20.23
CA PRO A 154 20.33 -11.06 21.67
C PRO A 154 21.75 -10.68 22.04
N HIS A 155 22.10 -9.39 22.02
CA HIS A 155 23.20 -8.82 22.79
C HIS A 155 22.88 -7.35 23.09
#